data_AF-A0A9E0ICX6-F1
#
_entry.id   AF-A0A9E0ICX6-F1
#
_cell.length_a   1.000
_cell.length_b   1.000
_cell.length_c   1.000
_cell.angle_alpha   90.00
_cell.angle_beta   90.00
_cell.angle_gamma   90.00
#
_symmetry.space_group_name_H-M   'P 1'
#
loop_
_entity.id
_entity.type
_entity.pdbx_description
1 polymer ?
#
loop_
_entity_poly.entity_id
_entity_poly.type
_entity_poly.pdbx_seq_one_letter_code
_entity_poly.pdbx_strand_id
1 'polypeptide(L)'
;MKLPTTRLLLWMLLAWPIPALLAHGLGWHAIWGSGSVALDYLLPMPVAAGVLHVPSFVLCAIGLWQLPSVSAKTAARLHAAAWGLALAGALGLLRLDEALLAVRSGSSWSGTLWQENPLALFVLTDATLALLLSAGPALAAPRCDPVWWLLWLCPGLAVLVLAWQMAPAVDAFLPGTVRPGLARGDAQWMVYTGQDMQAAGFLPNATSWAQQWHRSGLGHGGDMALLFSQSRDAVKRFDMAHAQMTLCLFDDDTPPRWLPGAQAQACFDGHQNFNEEVDMAITRQAADLPIDTRRAKAQRQVCAERGRHTSNTQGYGPCAAPMRQ
;
A
#
# COMPACT_ATOMS: atom_id res chain seq x y z
N MET A 1 14.81 -9.90 49.41
CA MET A 1 15.25 -8.87 48.44
C MET A 1 14.02 -8.27 47.76
N LYS A 2 13.72 -6.98 48.01
CA LYS A 2 12.60 -6.23 47.39
C LYS A 2 13.11 -5.35 46.24
N LEU A 3 13.60 -5.98 45.17
CA LEU A 3 14.04 -5.32 43.93
C LEU A 3 13.05 -5.32 42.74
N PRO A 4 11.82 -5.85 42.80
CA PRO A 4 11.00 -6.00 41.59
C PRO A 4 10.23 -4.73 41.20
N THR A 5 9.84 -3.92 42.18
CA THR A 5 9.04 -2.70 41.95
C THR A 5 9.84 -1.64 41.20
N THR A 6 11.13 -1.48 41.50
CA THR A 6 11.98 -0.47 40.83
C THR A 6 12.17 -0.77 39.34
N ARG A 7 12.38 -2.03 38.98
CA ARG A 7 12.54 -2.44 37.56
C ARG A 7 11.25 -2.26 36.77
N LEU A 8 10.12 -2.63 37.36
CA LEU A 8 8.81 -2.42 36.74
C LEU A 8 8.53 -0.93 36.55
N LEU A 9 8.74 -0.10 37.58
CA LEU A 9 8.54 1.35 37.48
C LEU A 9 9.47 1.98 36.44
N LEU A 10 10.75 1.61 36.42
CA LEU A 10 11.70 2.08 35.42
C LEU A 10 11.25 1.66 34.01
N TRP A 11 10.82 0.40 33.83
CA TRP A 11 10.29 -0.07 32.57
C TRP A 11 9.07 0.75 32.14
N MET A 12 8.09 0.98 33.03
CA MET A 12 6.89 1.77 32.70
C MET A 12 7.24 3.21 32.28
N LEU A 13 8.18 3.84 32.98
CA LEU A 13 8.62 5.21 32.70
C LEU A 13 9.35 5.34 31.35
N LEU A 14 10.01 4.28 30.90
CA LEU A 14 10.75 4.25 29.64
C LEU A 14 9.88 3.77 28.48
N ALA A 15 9.16 2.68 28.68
CA ALA A 15 8.37 2.01 27.66
C ALA A 15 7.28 2.91 27.10
N TRP A 16 6.66 3.77 27.92
CA TRP A 16 5.62 4.68 27.46
C TRP A 16 6.12 5.77 26.47
N PRO A 17 7.10 6.62 26.80
CA PRO A 17 7.51 7.71 25.91
C PRO A 17 8.42 7.28 24.76
N ILE A 18 9.20 6.19 24.89
CA ILE A 18 10.22 5.84 23.87
C ILE A 18 9.63 5.62 22.48
N PRO A 19 8.53 4.86 22.26
CA PRO A 19 7.95 4.67 20.93
C PRO A 19 7.54 5.98 20.28
N ALA A 20 6.97 6.92 21.05
CA ALA A 20 6.58 8.24 20.56
C ALA A 20 7.80 9.07 20.12
N LEU A 21 8.88 9.02 20.89
CA LEU A 21 10.15 9.68 20.56
C LEU A 21 10.82 9.06 19.33
N LEU A 22 10.79 7.73 19.21
CA LEU A 22 11.33 7.01 18.05
C LEU A 22 10.53 7.34 16.79
N ALA A 23 9.20 7.26 16.83
CA ALA A 23 8.35 7.62 15.70
C ALA A 23 8.57 9.07 15.25
N HIS A 24 8.67 10.00 16.20
CA HIS A 24 8.98 11.40 15.90
C HIS A 24 10.37 11.58 15.29
N GLY A 25 11.40 10.95 15.86
CA GLY A 25 12.77 11.01 15.34
C GLY A 25 12.92 10.37 13.95
N LEU A 26 12.08 9.38 13.63
CA LEU A 26 11.99 8.75 12.31
C LEU A 26 11.12 9.55 11.32
N GLY A 27 10.52 10.66 11.74
CA GLY A 27 9.69 11.51 10.89
C GLY A 27 8.34 10.89 10.51
N TRP A 28 7.81 9.99 11.34
CA TRP A 28 6.52 9.33 11.09
C TRP A 28 5.34 10.30 11.17
N HIS A 29 4.26 9.92 10.51
CA HIS A 29 3.04 10.71 10.47
C HIS A 29 2.06 10.31 11.57
N ALA A 30 1.29 11.28 12.08
CA ALA A 30 0.20 10.99 13.01
C ALA A 30 -0.92 10.23 12.28
N ILE A 31 -1.47 9.19 12.90
CA ILE A 31 -2.53 8.37 12.29
C ILE A 31 -3.83 9.17 12.21
N TRP A 32 -4.10 9.96 13.25
CA TRP A 32 -5.37 10.67 13.41
C TRP A 32 -5.28 12.16 13.06
N GLY A 33 -4.22 12.58 12.35
CA GLY A 33 -4.08 13.96 11.87
C GLY A 33 -3.81 15.00 12.97
N SER A 34 -3.34 14.60 14.14
CA SER A 34 -3.04 15.48 15.29
C SER A 34 -1.89 16.49 15.06
N GLY A 35 -1.26 16.47 13.88
CA GLY A 35 -0.10 17.30 13.53
C GLY A 35 1.20 16.90 14.24
N SER A 36 1.17 15.98 15.21
CA SER A 36 2.34 15.49 15.94
C SER A 36 2.20 14.02 16.30
N VAL A 37 3.03 13.17 15.69
CA VAL A 37 3.08 11.73 15.98
C VAL A 37 3.48 11.45 17.44
N ALA A 38 4.31 12.32 18.04
CA ALA A 38 4.71 12.18 19.43
C ALA A 38 3.50 12.30 20.38
N LEU A 39 2.66 13.32 20.18
CA LEU A 39 1.44 13.51 20.98
C LEU A 39 0.42 12.41 20.70
N ASP A 40 0.29 12.00 19.43
CA ASP A 40 -0.62 10.92 19.03
C ASP A 40 -0.28 9.59 19.75
N TYR A 41 1.01 9.30 19.92
CA TYR A 41 1.46 8.04 20.52
C TYR A 41 1.49 8.10 22.04
N LEU A 42 1.65 9.29 22.64
CA LEU A 42 1.69 9.47 24.10
C LEU A 42 0.32 9.40 24.78
N LEU A 43 -0.77 9.70 24.05
CA LEU A 43 -2.11 9.79 24.62
C LEU A 43 -2.84 8.43 24.52
N PRO A 44 -3.19 7.78 25.64
CA PRO A 44 -3.90 6.50 25.66
C PRO A 44 -5.42 6.68 25.46
N MET A 45 -5.83 7.49 24.48
CA MET A 45 -7.24 7.72 24.18
C MET A 45 -7.64 6.96 22.92
N PRO A 46 -8.89 6.47 22.80
CA PRO A 46 -9.34 5.71 21.62
C PRO A 46 -9.18 6.43 20.28
N VAL A 47 -9.12 7.76 20.30
CA VAL A 47 -8.92 8.66 19.15
C VAL A 47 -7.44 9.03 18.92
N ALA A 48 -6.52 8.38 19.64
CA ALA A 48 -5.08 8.57 19.52
C ALA A 48 -4.41 7.21 19.32
N ALA A 49 -3.30 7.19 18.58
CA ALA A 49 -2.56 5.97 18.29
C ALA A 49 -2.01 5.26 19.54
N GLY A 50 -1.82 5.99 20.64
CA GLY A 50 -1.35 5.45 21.92
C GLY A 50 -2.22 4.33 22.51
N VAL A 51 -3.50 4.21 22.12
CA VAL A 51 -4.32 3.06 22.56
C VAL A 51 -3.77 1.72 22.05
N LEU A 52 -3.10 1.71 20.89
CA LEU A 52 -2.47 0.51 20.32
C LEU A 52 -1.29 0.00 21.15
N HIS A 53 -0.73 0.85 22.01
CA HIS A 53 0.38 0.52 22.90
C HIS A 53 -0.08 -0.29 24.13
N VAL A 54 -1.31 -0.08 24.59
CA VAL A 54 -1.82 -0.62 25.85
C VAL A 54 -1.73 -2.15 25.95
N PRO A 55 -2.09 -2.95 24.92
CA PRO A 55 -2.05 -4.40 25.03
C PRO A 55 -0.64 -4.96 25.28
N SER A 56 0.36 -4.53 24.49
CA SER A 56 1.75 -4.97 24.67
C SER A 56 2.33 -4.46 25.98
N PHE A 57 1.98 -3.24 26.36
CA PHE A 57 2.43 -2.61 27.58
C PHE A 57 1.95 -3.40 28.81
N VAL A 58 0.65 -3.72 28.88
CA VAL A 58 0.06 -4.48 29.99
C VAL A 58 0.66 -5.89 30.08
N LEU A 59 0.83 -6.58 28.96
CA LEU A 59 1.41 -7.93 28.94
C LEU A 59 2.86 -7.94 29.45
N CYS A 60 3.68 -6.99 29.01
CA CYS A 60 5.06 -6.86 29.48
C CYS A 60 5.13 -6.46 30.96
N ALA A 61 4.26 -5.56 31.41
CA ALA A 61 4.16 -5.16 32.82
C ALA A 61 3.81 -6.35 33.72
N ILE A 62 2.82 -7.17 33.33
CA ILE A 62 2.44 -8.39 34.05
C ILE A 62 3.61 -9.38 34.10
N GLY A 63 4.29 -9.59 32.97
CA GLY A 63 5.46 -10.47 32.90
C GLY A 63 6.56 -10.03 33.87
N LEU A 64 6.95 -8.76 33.84
CA LEU A 64 7.95 -8.18 34.73
C LEU A 64 7.54 -8.23 36.20
N TRP A 65 6.27 -8.00 36.50
CA TRP A 65 5.74 -8.07 37.85
C TRP A 65 5.79 -9.50 38.43
N GLN A 66 5.56 -10.52 37.59
CA GLN A 66 5.55 -11.93 38.01
C GLN A 66 6.94 -12.56 38.10
N LEU A 67 7.92 -12.09 37.31
CA LEU A 67 9.30 -12.62 37.27
C LEU A 67 9.93 -12.99 38.63
N PRO A 68 9.78 -12.21 39.71
CA PRO A 68 10.41 -12.50 41.00
C PRO A 68 9.78 -13.67 41.75
N SER A 69 8.53 -13.99 41.44
CA SER A 69 7.71 -14.97 42.17
C SER A 69 7.57 -16.29 41.42
N VAL A 70 8.04 -16.37 40.18
CA VAL A 70 7.90 -17.55 39.34
C VAL A 70 9.15 -18.43 39.34
N SER A 71 8.98 -19.70 38.98
CA SER A 71 10.11 -20.62 38.81
C SER A 71 11.07 -20.15 37.71
N ALA A 72 12.34 -20.57 37.77
CA ALA A 72 13.32 -20.28 36.72
C ALA A 72 12.86 -20.76 35.32
N LYS A 73 12.13 -21.88 35.26
CA LYS A 73 11.54 -22.41 34.02
C LYS A 73 10.47 -21.46 33.46
N THR A 74 9.60 -20.95 34.32
CA THR A 74 8.57 -19.97 33.93
C THR A 74 9.20 -18.65 33.50
N ALA A 75 10.21 -18.17 34.24
CA ALA A 75 10.96 -16.98 33.86
C ALA A 75 11.62 -17.14 32.48
N ALA A 76 12.23 -18.29 32.19
CA ALA A 76 12.79 -18.57 30.86
C ALA A 76 11.74 -18.53 29.74
N ARG A 77 10.51 -19.00 30.01
CA ARG A 77 9.38 -18.94 29.06
C ARG A 77 8.90 -17.50 28.84
N LEU A 78 8.80 -16.69 29.90
CA LEU A 78 8.46 -15.27 29.79
C LEU A 78 9.48 -14.51 28.94
N HIS A 79 10.79 -14.79 29.12
CA HIS A 79 11.82 -14.23 28.25
C HIS A 79 11.70 -14.72 26.81
N ALA A 80 11.42 -16.01 26.58
CA ALA A 80 11.21 -16.55 25.23
C ALA A 80 10.05 -15.84 24.52
N ALA A 81 8.94 -15.63 25.24
CA ALA A 81 7.79 -14.91 24.73
C ALA A 81 8.12 -13.44 24.42
N ALA A 82 8.87 -12.76 25.29
CA ALA A 82 9.33 -11.40 25.03
C ALA A 82 10.28 -11.32 23.82
N TRP A 83 11.18 -12.28 23.63
CA TRP A 83 11.99 -12.39 22.41
C TRP A 83 11.13 -12.61 21.16
N GLY A 84 10.12 -13.47 21.24
CA GLY A 84 9.19 -13.71 20.14
C GLY A 84 8.38 -12.45 19.79
N LEU A 85 7.90 -11.71 20.79
CA LEU A 85 7.22 -10.42 20.59
C LEU A 85 8.15 -9.38 19.99
N ALA A 86 9.40 -9.26 20.47
CA ALA A 86 10.38 -8.35 19.88
C ALA A 86 10.66 -8.71 18.41
N LEU A 87 10.82 -9.99 18.09
CA LEU A 87 10.97 -10.46 16.70
C LEU A 87 9.73 -10.13 15.86
N ALA A 88 8.52 -10.36 16.38
CA ALA A 88 7.27 -10.03 15.69
C ALA A 88 7.14 -8.52 15.44
N GLY A 89 7.48 -7.68 16.42
CA GLY A 89 7.53 -6.23 16.25
C GLY A 89 8.56 -5.81 15.20
N ALA A 90 9.78 -6.36 15.24
CA ALA A 90 10.80 -6.08 14.23
C ALA A 90 10.34 -6.48 12.82
N LEU A 91 9.76 -7.67 12.65
CA LEU A 91 9.21 -8.13 11.39
C LEU A 91 8.04 -7.28 10.92
N GLY A 92 7.18 -6.82 11.83
CA GLY A 92 6.05 -5.95 11.52
C GLY A 92 6.45 -4.55 11.05
N LEU A 93 7.66 -4.09 11.40
CA LEU A 93 8.25 -2.85 10.87
C LEU A 93 8.85 -3.02 9.48
N LEU A 94 9.04 -4.25 8.99
CA LEU A 94 9.51 -4.50 7.63
C LEU A 94 8.36 -4.44 6.63
N ARG A 95 8.62 -3.94 5.42
CA ARG A 95 7.69 -4.01 4.28
C ARG A 95 7.67 -5.41 3.68
N LEU A 96 7.17 -6.36 4.47
CA LEU A 96 7.09 -7.77 4.10
C LEU A 96 6.18 -7.99 2.90
N ASP A 97 5.13 -7.19 2.73
CA ASP A 97 4.27 -7.18 1.55
C ASP A 97 5.07 -6.93 0.26
N GLU A 98 5.92 -5.90 0.25
CA GLU A 98 6.77 -5.58 -0.89
C GLU A 98 7.86 -6.61 -1.12
N ALA A 99 8.49 -7.08 -0.05
CA ALA A 99 9.53 -8.10 -0.11
C ALA A 99 8.98 -9.41 -0.66
N LEU A 100 7.83 -9.87 -0.15
CA LEU A 100 7.15 -11.07 -0.64
C LEU A 100 6.69 -10.89 -2.07
N LEU A 101 6.17 -9.72 -2.43
CA LEU A 101 5.78 -9.43 -3.80
C LEU A 101 7.00 -9.42 -4.74
N ALA A 102 8.14 -8.88 -4.31
CA ALA A 102 9.40 -8.94 -5.05
C ALA A 102 9.86 -10.38 -5.28
N VAL A 103 9.85 -11.22 -4.23
CA VAL A 103 10.18 -12.65 -4.31
C VAL A 103 9.22 -13.38 -5.26
N ARG A 104 7.90 -13.18 -5.13
CA ARG A 104 6.90 -13.86 -5.97
C ARG A 104 6.94 -13.42 -7.44
N SER A 105 7.37 -12.19 -7.72
CA SER A 105 7.45 -11.63 -9.07
C SER A 105 8.85 -11.68 -9.68
N GLY A 106 9.85 -12.21 -8.96
CA GLY A 106 11.25 -12.23 -9.41
C GLY A 106 11.84 -10.83 -9.66
N SER A 107 11.32 -9.80 -8.99
CA SER A 107 11.71 -8.40 -9.21
C SER A 107 12.63 -7.86 -8.13
N SER A 108 13.37 -6.80 -8.47
CA SER A 108 14.16 -6.09 -7.48
C SER A 108 13.29 -5.38 -6.46
N TRP A 109 13.77 -5.37 -5.22
CA TRP A 109 13.21 -4.51 -4.19
C TRP A 109 13.66 -3.07 -4.43
N SER A 110 12.69 -2.17 -4.64
CA SER A 110 12.93 -0.77 -4.97
C SER A 110 12.38 0.21 -3.90
N GLY A 111 12.01 -0.30 -2.73
CA GLY A 111 11.32 0.45 -1.68
C GLY A 111 12.16 0.55 -0.41
N THR A 112 11.67 1.33 0.55
CA THR A 112 12.25 1.33 1.90
C THR A 112 12.00 -0.03 2.55
N LEU A 113 13.02 -0.55 3.22
CA LEU A 113 12.91 -1.78 4.02
C LEU A 113 11.84 -1.63 5.12
N TRP A 114 11.67 -0.42 5.62
CA TRP A 114 10.87 -0.08 6.79
C TRP A 114 9.52 0.54 6.40
N GLN A 115 8.50 0.25 7.18
CA GLN A 115 7.19 0.91 7.16
C GLN A 115 6.84 1.54 8.51
N GLU A 116 5.99 2.55 8.45
CA GLU A 116 5.34 3.15 9.63
C GLU A 116 4.27 2.19 10.15
N ASN A 117 4.62 1.35 11.12
CA ASN A 117 3.70 0.44 11.79
C ASN A 117 3.71 0.70 13.31
N PRO A 118 2.82 1.57 13.83
CA PRO A 118 2.74 1.92 15.24
C PRO A 118 2.66 0.72 16.17
N LEU A 119 1.77 -0.24 15.85
CA LEU A 119 1.59 -1.45 16.65
C LEU A 119 2.89 -2.26 16.74
N ALA A 120 3.58 -2.43 15.62
CA ALA A 120 4.85 -3.15 15.58
C ALA A 120 5.95 -2.42 16.38
N LEU A 121 6.00 -1.09 16.33
CA LEU A 121 6.93 -0.28 17.12
C LEU A 121 6.67 -0.41 18.63
N PHE A 122 5.41 -0.35 19.06
CA PHE A 122 5.02 -0.52 20.46
C PHE A 122 5.43 -1.90 20.98
N VAL A 123 5.05 -2.97 20.25
CA VAL A 123 5.39 -4.36 20.61
C VAL A 123 6.91 -4.55 20.69
N LEU A 124 7.66 -4.05 19.69
CA LEU A 124 9.11 -4.16 19.67
C LEU A 124 9.75 -3.46 20.87
N THR A 125 9.33 -2.23 21.15
CA THR A 125 9.91 -1.41 22.21
C THR A 125 9.61 -1.98 23.59
N ASP A 126 8.35 -2.32 23.86
CA ASP A 126 7.92 -2.88 25.15
C ASP A 126 8.66 -4.17 25.47
N ALA A 127 8.71 -5.09 24.51
CA ALA A 127 9.33 -6.39 24.68
C ALA A 127 10.86 -6.27 24.82
N THR A 128 11.51 -5.40 24.04
CA THR A 128 12.96 -5.18 24.12
C THR A 128 13.35 -4.57 25.47
N LEU A 129 12.61 -3.56 25.95
CA LEU A 129 12.85 -2.97 27.26
C LEU A 129 12.56 -3.96 28.39
N ALA A 130 11.53 -4.80 28.24
CA ALA A 130 11.24 -5.84 29.21
C ALA A 130 12.40 -6.84 29.29
N LEU A 131 12.96 -7.27 28.15
CA LEU A 131 14.16 -8.13 28.10
C LEU A 131 15.37 -7.48 28.77
N LEU A 132 15.65 -6.21 28.48
CA LEU A 132 16.79 -5.48 29.05
C LEU A 132 16.69 -5.35 30.57
N LEU A 133 15.50 -5.08 31.11
CA LEU A 133 15.28 -4.87 32.54
C LEU A 133 15.01 -6.16 33.32
N SER A 134 14.73 -7.26 32.62
CA SER A 134 14.59 -8.61 33.19
C SER A 134 15.89 -9.41 33.19
N ALA A 135 16.90 -9.01 32.41
CA ALA A 135 18.22 -9.63 32.38
C ALA A 135 18.84 -9.72 33.79
N GLY A 136 18.93 -10.95 34.30
CA GLY A 136 19.61 -11.29 35.56
C GLY A 136 20.65 -12.39 35.32
N PRO A 137 21.58 -12.62 36.26
CA PRO A 137 22.73 -13.51 36.11
C PRO A 137 22.41 -15.01 35.93
N ALA A 138 21.13 -15.39 35.87
CA ALA A 138 20.68 -16.78 35.75
C ALA A 138 19.58 -16.94 34.69
N LEU A 139 19.83 -16.45 33.47
CA LEU A 139 19.12 -16.99 32.31
C LEU A 139 19.72 -18.36 32.03
N ALA A 140 19.19 -19.38 32.71
CA ALA A 140 19.53 -20.77 32.40
C ALA A 140 19.29 -20.96 30.90
N ALA A 141 20.36 -21.28 30.16
CA ALA A 141 20.28 -21.54 28.73
C ALA A 141 19.12 -22.50 28.45
N PRO A 142 18.31 -22.25 27.41
CA PRO A 142 17.12 -23.03 27.13
C PRO A 142 17.49 -24.50 26.96
N ARG A 143 17.27 -25.29 28.00
CA ARG A 143 17.43 -26.75 27.95
C ARG A 143 16.22 -27.30 27.20
N CYS A 144 16.39 -27.71 25.94
CA CYS A 144 15.49 -28.53 25.12
C CYS A 144 13.97 -28.51 25.47
N ASP A 145 13.39 -27.36 25.82
CA ASP A 145 11.95 -27.24 26.12
C ASP A 145 11.28 -26.81 24.81
N PRO A 146 10.49 -27.67 24.16
CA PRO A 146 9.81 -27.32 22.90
C PRO A 146 8.90 -26.10 23.07
N VAL A 147 8.38 -25.86 24.28
CA VAL A 147 7.58 -24.66 24.57
C VAL A 147 8.40 -23.38 24.42
N TRP A 148 9.70 -23.43 24.72
CA TRP A 148 10.57 -22.28 24.55
C TRP A 148 10.68 -21.87 23.08
N TRP A 149 10.88 -22.85 22.19
CA TRP A 149 10.93 -22.61 20.74
C TRP A 149 9.61 -22.08 20.20
N LEU A 150 8.48 -22.61 20.65
CA LEU A 150 7.16 -22.12 20.25
C LEU A 150 6.94 -20.67 20.68
N LEU A 151 7.27 -20.30 21.91
CA LEU A 151 7.10 -18.93 22.40
C LEU A 151 8.00 -17.92 21.67
N TRP A 152 9.17 -18.36 21.21
CA TRP A 152 10.09 -17.54 20.43
C TRP A 152 9.67 -17.42 18.96
N LEU A 153 9.34 -18.54 18.30
CA LEU A 153 9.09 -18.57 16.85
C LEU A 153 7.65 -18.22 16.47
N CYS A 154 6.65 -18.66 17.24
CA CYS A 154 5.24 -18.52 16.83
C CYS A 154 4.82 -17.07 16.56
N PRO A 155 5.17 -16.06 17.40
CA PRO A 155 4.76 -14.69 17.11
C PRO A 155 5.36 -14.16 15.79
N GLY A 156 6.65 -14.43 15.53
CA GLY A 156 7.30 -14.02 14.28
C GLY A 156 6.74 -14.77 13.07
N LEU A 157 6.51 -16.08 13.19
CA LEU A 157 5.86 -16.88 12.15
C LEU A 157 4.43 -16.41 11.87
N ALA A 158 3.67 -16.00 12.89
CA ALA A 158 2.33 -15.46 12.70
C ALA A 158 2.36 -14.17 11.86
N VAL A 159 3.32 -13.27 12.11
CA VAL A 159 3.52 -12.07 11.27
C VAL A 159 3.87 -12.44 9.83
N LEU A 160 4.77 -13.42 9.63
CA LEU A 160 5.14 -13.88 8.28
C LEU A 160 3.96 -14.54 7.54
N VAL A 161 3.18 -15.37 8.23
CA VAL A 161 1.99 -16.03 7.66
C VAL A 161 0.93 -14.99 7.31
N LEU A 162 0.66 -14.04 8.21
CA LEU A 162 -0.29 -12.96 7.95
C LEU A 162 0.18 -12.11 6.77
N ALA A 163 1.46 -11.72 6.74
CA ALA A 163 2.04 -11.00 5.62
C ALA A 163 1.94 -11.80 4.31
N TRP A 164 2.11 -13.13 4.35
CA TRP A 164 1.95 -13.98 3.16
C TRP A 164 0.50 -14.04 2.66
N GLN A 165 -0.47 -14.06 3.57
CA GLN A 165 -1.90 -14.07 3.24
C GLN A 165 -2.41 -12.70 2.77
N MET A 166 -1.91 -11.62 3.36
CA MET A 166 -2.28 -10.25 3.01
C MET A 166 -1.46 -9.69 1.84
N ALA A 167 -0.29 -10.27 1.55
CA ALA A 167 0.47 -9.91 0.37
C ALA A 167 -0.46 -10.08 -0.82
N PRO A 168 -0.63 -9.02 -1.64
CA PRO A 168 -1.52 -9.09 -2.78
C PRO A 168 -1.17 -10.35 -3.55
N ALA A 169 -2.20 -11.07 -3.98
CA ALA A 169 -1.99 -12.06 -5.01
C ALA A 169 -1.15 -11.37 -6.08
N VAL A 170 -0.20 -12.08 -6.69
CA VAL A 170 0.32 -11.59 -7.95
C VAL A 170 -0.88 -11.68 -8.88
N ASP A 171 -1.70 -10.63 -8.88
CA ASP A 171 -2.83 -10.53 -9.76
C ASP A 171 -2.27 -10.79 -11.15
N ALA A 172 -3.08 -11.43 -11.99
CA ALA A 172 -2.71 -11.66 -13.37
C ALA A 172 -2.17 -10.39 -14.03
N PHE A 173 -2.64 -9.22 -13.58
CA PHE A 173 -2.26 -7.90 -14.06
C PHE A 173 -2.12 -6.93 -12.87
N LEU A 174 -0.96 -6.29 -12.75
CA LEU A 174 -0.67 -5.27 -11.76
C LEU A 174 -0.34 -3.95 -12.48
N PRO A 175 -1.18 -2.92 -12.39
CA PRO A 175 -0.87 -1.63 -12.98
C PRO A 175 0.34 -1.02 -12.25
N GLY A 176 1.28 -0.49 -13.02
CA GLY A 176 2.48 0.15 -12.50
C GLY A 176 2.49 1.66 -12.75
N THR A 177 3.60 2.14 -13.29
CA THR A 177 3.80 3.58 -13.52
C THR A 177 2.97 4.05 -14.72
N VAL A 178 2.43 5.27 -14.62
CA VAL A 178 1.72 5.99 -15.68
C VAL A 178 2.60 7.09 -16.25
N ARG A 179 2.48 7.34 -17.56
CA ARG A 179 2.94 8.57 -18.21
C ARG A 179 1.78 9.20 -18.98
N PRO A 180 1.71 10.54 -19.05
CA PRO A 180 0.80 11.19 -19.97
C PRO A 180 1.13 10.79 -21.41
N GLY A 181 0.11 10.64 -22.25
CA GLY A 181 0.28 10.48 -23.70
C GLY A 181 0.65 11.81 -24.38
N LEU A 182 0.64 11.80 -25.71
CA LEU A 182 0.98 12.98 -26.50
C LEU A 182 -0.12 14.03 -26.44
N ALA A 183 -1.39 13.60 -26.51
CA ALA A 183 -2.53 14.49 -26.37
C ALA A 183 -3.01 14.58 -24.92
N ARG A 184 -3.71 15.66 -24.60
CA ARG A 184 -4.28 15.88 -23.27
C ARG A 184 -5.41 14.88 -23.02
N GLY A 185 -5.27 14.08 -21.97
CA GLY A 185 -6.27 13.07 -21.59
C GLY A 185 -5.84 11.65 -21.90
N ASP A 186 -4.84 11.49 -22.78
CA ASP A 186 -4.24 10.20 -23.06
C ASP A 186 -3.35 9.77 -21.90
N ALA A 187 -3.38 8.48 -21.57
CA ALA A 187 -2.50 7.89 -20.59
C ALA A 187 -1.83 6.63 -21.12
N GLN A 188 -0.54 6.49 -20.83
CA GLN A 188 0.21 5.27 -21.07
C GLN A 188 0.51 4.62 -19.73
N TRP A 189 0.10 3.36 -19.55
CA TRP A 189 0.33 2.60 -18.33
C TRP A 189 1.19 1.41 -18.63
N MET A 190 2.26 1.22 -17.86
CA MET A 190 2.92 -0.08 -17.86
C MET A 190 2.22 -1.02 -16.88
N VAL A 191 1.93 -2.23 -17.33
CA VAL A 191 1.22 -3.25 -16.58
C VAL A 191 2.12 -4.48 -16.45
N TYR A 192 2.39 -4.89 -15.22
CA TYR A 192 3.05 -6.17 -14.99
C TYR A 192 2.03 -7.29 -15.16
N THR A 193 2.43 -8.38 -15.80
CA THR A 193 1.64 -9.61 -15.84
C THR A 193 2.52 -10.82 -15.55
N GLY A 194 2.03 -11.70 -14.69
CA GLY A 194 2.63 -13.02 -14.46
C GLY A 194 2.13 -14.08 -15.45
N GLN A 195 1.17 -13.75 -16.31
CA GLN A 195 0.66 -14.69 -17.32
C GLN A 195 1.66 -14.80 -18.49
N ASP A 196 1.70 -15.98 -19.10
CA ASP A 196 2.36 -16.15 -20.39
C ASP A 196 1.58 -15.38 -21.45
N MET A 197 2.18 -14.35 -22.05
CA MET A 197 1.53 -13.52 -23.06
C MET A 197 1.28 -14.26 -24.37
N GLN A 198 1.93 -15.42 -24.58
CA GLN A 198 1.69 -16.29 -25.72
C GLN A 198 0.55 -17.30 -25.47
N ALA A 199 0.06 -17.41 -24.23
CA ALA A 199 -1.05 -18.31 -23.93
C ALA A 199 -2.35 -17.80 -24.56
N ALA A 200 -3.16 -18.72 -25.10
CA ALA A 200 -4.43 -18.40 -25.76
C ALA A 200 -5.41 -17.61 -24.87
N GLY A 201 -5.33 -17.78 -23.55
CA GLY A 201 -6.18 -17.07 -22.59
C GLY A 201 -5.71 -15.65 -22.25
N PHE A 202 -4.50 -15.25 -22.63
CA PHE A 202 -3.92 -13.97 -22.20
C PHE A 202 -4.73 -12.76 -22.69
N LEU A 203 -4.91 -12.62 -24.00
CA LEU A 203 -5.62 -11.49 -24.61
C LEU A 203 -7.04 -11.28 -24.07
N PRO A 204 -7.92 -12.30 -24.00
CA PRO A 204 -9.25 -12.11 -23.43
C PRO A 204 -9.22 -11.77 -21.94
N ASN A 205 -8.33 -12.38 -21.15
CA ASN A 205 -8.18 -12.07 -19.72
C ASN A 205 -7.72 -10.62 -19.50
N ALA A 206 -6.69 -10.19 -20.23
CA ALA A 206 -6.13 -8.86 -20.14
C ALA A 206 -7.12 -7.78 -20.60
N THR A 207 -7.87 -8.05 -21.68
CA THR A 207 -8.90 -7.13 -22.17
C THR A 207 -10.03 -6.97 -21.14
N SER A 208 -10.52 -8.08 -20.58
CA SER A 208 -11.58 -8.06 -19.56
C SER A 208 -11.15 -7.29 -18.31
N TRP A 209 -9.96 -7.60 -17.80
CA TRP A 209 -9.36 -6.88 -16.66
C TRP A 209 -9.21 -5.38 -16.96
N ALA A 210 -8.65 -5.04 -18.13
CA ALA A 210 -8.40 -3.66 -18.52
C ALA A 210 -9.70 -2.84 -18.65
N GLN A 211 -10.75 -3.43 -19.23
CA GLN A 211 -12.07 -2.79 -19.32
C GLN A 211 -12.74 -2.63 -17.95
N GLN A 212 -12.61 -3.60 -17.04
CA GLN A 212 -13.10 -3.46 -15.68
C GLN A 212 -12.35 -2.34 -14.93
N TRP A 213 -11.03 -2.32 -15.07
CA TRP A 213 -10.17 -1.33 -14.45
C TRP A 213 -10.42 0.09 -15.00
N HIS A 214 -10.55 0.25 -16.31
CA HIS A 214 -10.92 1.52 -16.95
C HIS A 214 -12.28 2.05 -16.45
N ARG A 215 -13.30 1.18 -16.38
CA ARG A 215 -14.65 1.55 -15.89
C ARG A 215 -14.71 1.90 -14.41
N SER A 216 -13.74 1.46 -13.60
CA SER A 216 -13.69 1.80 -12.17
C SER A 216 -13.32 3.26 -11.91
N GLY A 217 -12.94 4.04 -12.94
CA GLY A 217 -12.48 5.42 -12.81
C GLY A 217 -11.05 5.56 -12.27
N LEU A 218 -10.38 4.43 -11.96
CA LEU A 218 -8.96 4.40 -11.60
C LEU A 218 -8.06 4.63 -12.81
N GLY A 219 -8.50 4.22 -14.01
CA GLY A 219 -7.95 4.73 -15.26
C GLY A 219 -8.56 6.10 -15.52
N HIS A 220 -7.77 7.15 -15.46
CA HIS A 220 -8.22 8.52 -15.75
C HIS A 220 -9.02 8.55 -17.08
N GLY A 221 -10.18 9.22 -17.08
CA GLY A 221 -11.23 9.11 -18.12
C GLY A 221 -10.88 9.71 -19.49
N GLY A 222 -9.94 9.09 -20.19
CA GLY A 222 -9.58 9.33 -21.59
C GLY A 222 -8.99 8.06 -22.20
N ASP A 223 -8.38 8.18 -23.38
CA ASP A 223 -7.80 7.03 -24.08
C ASP A 223 -6.56 6.51 -23.35
N MET A 224 -6.39 5.19 -23.37
CA MET A 224 -5.31 4.53 -22.64
C MET A 224 -4.55 3.54 -23.51
N ALA A 225 -3.24 3.56 -23.40
CA ALA A 225 -2.36 2.51 -23.90
C ALA A 225 -1.82 1.71 -22.71
N LEU A 226 -2.14 0.42 -22.63
CA LEU A 226 -1.65 -0.49 -21.59
C LEU A 226 -0.53 -1.33 -22.16
N LEU A 227 0.69 -1.07 -21.71
CA LEU A 227 1.91 -1.76 -22.13
C LEU A 227 2.20 -2.91 -21.17
N PHE A 228 2.01 -4.15 -21.62
CA PHE A 228 2.21 -5.34 -20.80
C PHE A 228 3.67 -5.81 -20.81
N SER A 229 4.19 -6.10 -19.61
CA SER A 229 5.52 -6.66 -19.42
C SER A 229 5.51 -7.74 -18.35
N GLN A 230 6.36 -8.75 -18.51
CA GLN A 230 6.67 -9.73 -17.46
C GLN A 230 7.79 -9.27 -16.52
N SER A 231 8.37 -8.08 -16.74
CA SER A 231 9.38 -7.48 -15.86
C SER A 231 8.75 -6.39 -15.01
N ARG A 232 8.57 -6.67 -13.71
CA ARG A 232 8.03 -5.67 -12.78
C ARG A 232 8.98 -4.49 -12.60
N ASP A 233 10.29 -4.71 -12.69
CA ASP A 233 11.28 -3.64 -12.63
C ASP A 233 11.17 -2.70 -13.82
N ALA A 234 10.92 -3.24 -15.03
CA ALA A 234 10.64 -2.42 -16.20
C ALA A 234 9.36 -1.61 -16.01
N VAL A 235 8.30 -2.23 -15.50
CA VAL A 235 7.00 -1.58 -15.23
C VAL A 235 7.15 -0.42 -14.24
N LYS A 236 7.92 -0.60 -13.16
CA LYS A 236 8.21 0.47 -12.18
C LYS A 236 8.99 1.63 -12.82
N ARG A 237 9.99 1.34 -13.65
CA ARG A 237 10.83 2.35 -14.31
C ARG A 237 10.18 2.98 -15.56
N PHE A 238 9.01 2.49 -15.96
CA PHE A 238 8.41 2.80 -17.25
C PHE A 238 9.37 2.53 -18.42
N ASP A 239 10.03 1.35 -18.41
CA ASP A 239 10.96 0.93 -19.46
C ASP A 239 10.20 0.23 -20.59
N MET A 240 9.83 1.02 -21.59
CA MET A 240 9.08 0.58 -22.76
C MET A 240 9.78 -0.52 -23.56
N ALA A 241 11.11 -0.65 -23.51
CA ALA A 241 11.83 -1.68 -24.26
C ALA A 241 11.44 -3.12 -23.83
N HIS A 242 10.88 -3.26 -22.63
CA HIS A 242 10.43 -4.54 -22.09
C HIS A 242 8.93 -4.77 -22.24
N ALA A 243 8.20 -3.86 -22.90
CA ALA A 243 6.80 -4.08 -23.22
C ALA A 243 6.70 -5.05 -24.41
N GLN A 244 6.00 -6.16 -24.23
CA GLN A 244 5.86 -7.19 -25.26
C GLN A 244 4.56 -7.04 -26.05
N MET A 245 3.53 -6.45 -25.44
CA MET A 245 2.21 -6.24 -26.02
C MET A 245 1.64 -4.91 -25.53
N THR A 246 0.85 -4.25 -26.37
CA THR A 246 0.11 -3.03 -26.02
C THR A 246 -1.38 -3.23 -26.30
N LEU A 247 -2.23 -2.87 -25.34
CA LEU A 247 -3.69 -2.77 -25.53
C LEU A 247 -4.10 -1.30 -25.55
N CYS A 248 -4.74 -0.88 -26.63
CA CYS A 248 -5.36 0.42 -26.77
C CYS A 248 -6.82 0.32 -26.31
N LEU A 249 -7.19 1.17 -25.35
CA LEU A 249 -8.56 1.38 -24.90
C LEU A 249 -8.95 2.81 -25.20
N PHE A 250 -10.20 3.00 -25.63
CA PHE A 250 -10.72 4.30 -26.04
C PHE A 250 -11.92 4.69 -25.20
N ASP A 251 -12.07 5.99 -24.98
CA ASP A 251 -13.13 6.55 -24.17
C ASP A 251 -14.49 6.57 -24.87
N ASP A 252 -14.55 6.31 -26.18
CA ASP A 252 -15.68 6.50 -27.08
C ASP A 252 -16.38 5.19 -27.51
N ASP A 253 -16.20 4.13 -26.74
CA ASP A 253 -16.68 2.77 -27.04
C ASP A 253 -16.06 2.14 -28.30
N THR A 254 -15.01 2.75 -28.89
CA THR A 254 -14.22 2.10 -29.94
C THR A 254 -13.66 0.77 -29.43
N PRO A 255 -13.78 -0.32 -30.20
CA PRO A 255 -13.31 -1.63 -29.77
C PRO A 255 -11.82 -1.62 -29.38
N PRO A 256 -11.43 -2.35 -28.32
CA PRO A 256 -10.03 -2.46 -27.94
C PRO A 256 -9.16 -2.99 -29.08
N ARG A 257 -7.97 -2.43 -29.21
CA ARG A 257 -7.00 -2.82 -30.25
C ARG A 257 -5.71 -3.32 -29.62
N TRP A 258 -5.20 -4.43 -30.11
CA TRP A 258 -3.91 -4.99 -29.67
C TRP A 258 -2.81 -4.67 -30.67
N LEU A 259 -1.66 -4.23 -30.17
CA LEU A 259 -0.45 -3.94 -30.94
C LEU A 259 0.74 -4.73 -30.36
N PRO A 260 1.69 -5.18 -31.18
CA PRO A 260 2.88 -5.87 -30.70
C PRO A 260 3.87 -4.87 -30.07
N GLY A 261 4.57 -5.32 -29.03
CA GLY A 261 5.63 -4.55 -28.38
C GLY A 261 5.14 -3.25 -27.74
N ALA A 262 6.00 -2.23 -27.77
CA ALA A 262 5.82 -0.95 -27.10
C ALA A 262 5.19 0.14 -27.99
N GLN A 263 4.14 -0.20 -28.73
CA GLN A 263 3.52 0.70 -29.72
C GLN A 263 2.43 1.61 -29.12
N ALA A 264 2.68 2.19 -27.94
CA ALA A 264 1.69 3.04 -27.27
C ALA A 264 1.33 4.31 -28.06
N GLN A 265 2.25 4.88 -28.84
CA GLN A 265 1.96 6.04 -29.68
C GLN A 265 0.97 5.69 -30.79
N ALA A 266 1.17 4.54 -31.44
CA ALA A 266 0.29 4.07 -32.51
C ALA A 266 -1.14 3.76 -32.03
N CYS A 267 -1.37 3.66 -30.71
CA CYS A 267 -2.72 3.53 -30.16
C CYS A 267 -3.61 4.73 -30.50
N PHE A 268 -3.04 5.93 -30.49
CA PHE A 268 -3.76 7.18 -30.63
C PHE A 268 -3.70 7.77 -32.04
N ASP A 269 -2.87 7.18 -32.92
CA ASP A 269 -2.73 7.64 -34.31
C ASP A 269 -4.07 7.61 -35.05
N GLY A 270 -4.54 8.80 -35.45
CA GLY A 270 -5.78 8.97 -36.22
C GLY A 270 -7.07 8.81 -35.40
N HIS A 271 -6.97 8.68 -34.07
CA HIS A 271 -8.11 8.70 -33.17
C HIS A 271 -8.18 10.06 -32.48
N GLN A 272 -9.38 10.63 -32.39
CA GLN A 272 -9.60 11.92 -31.77
C GLN A 272 -10.23 11.69 -30.39
N ASN A 273 -9.50 12.06 -29.34
CA ASN A 273 -10.00 11.86 -27.98
C ASN A 273 -11.06 12.92 -27.62
N PHE A 274 -11.82 12.66 -26.55
CA PHE A 274 -12.89 13.57 -26.11
C PHE A 274 -12.41 15.02 -25.86
N ASN A 275 -11.22 15.21 -25.29
CA ASN A 275 -10.72 16.54 -24.98
C ASN A 275 -10.38 17.33 -26.24
N GLU A 276 -9.84 16.68 -27.26
CA GLU A 276 -9.57 17.29 -28.56
C GLU A 276 -10.86 17.66 -29.28
N GLU A 277 -11.89 16.82 -29.22
CA GLU A 277 -13.23 17.16 -29.73
C GLU A 277 -13.80 18.39 -29.00
N VAL A 278 -13.66 18.45 -27.67
CA VAL A 278 -14.08 19.61 -26.88
C VAL A 278 -13.31 20.86 -27.26
N ASP A 279 -11.98 20.80 -27.35
CA ASP A 279 -11.16 21.95 -27.69
C ASP A 279 -11.47 22.45 -29.11
N MET A 280 -11.73 21.55 -30.07
CA MET A 280 -12.25 21.92 -31.39
C MET A 280 -13.63 22.56 -31.30
N ALA A 281 -14.56 22.01 -30.53
CA ALA A 281 -15.89 22.57 -30.36
C ALA A 281 -15.87 23.95 -29.65
N ILE A 282 -14.88 24.22 -28.77
CA ILE A 282 -14.66 25.54 -28.15
C ILE A 282 -14.35 26.59 -29.21
N THR A 283 -13.53 26.27 -30.22
CA THR A 283 -13.20 27.22 -31.30
C THR A 283 -14.39 27.63 -32.16
N ARG A 284 -15.45 26.79 -32.19
CA ARG A 284 -16.71 27.07 -32.90
C ARG A 284 -17.69 27.93 -32.08
N GLN A 285 -17.43 28.13 -30.78
CA GLN A 285 -18.30 28.97 -29.93
C GLN A 285 -18.01 30.46 -30.14
N ALA A 286 -19.02 31.30 -29.90
CA ALA A 286 -18.89 32.75 -30.00
C ALA A 286 -17.79 33.28 -29.05
N ALA A 287 -16.84 34.05 -29.60
CA ALA A 287 -15.62 34.45 -28.92
C ALA A 287 -15.83 35.43 -27.76
N ASP A 288 -17.00 36.07 -27.69
CA ASP A 288 -17.43 37.00 -26.64
C ASP A 288 -17.85 36.27 -25.34
N LEU A 289 -18.11 34.96 -25.41
CA LEU A 289 -18.43 34.16 -24.24
C LEU A 289 -17.19 33.89 -23.37
N PRO A 290 -17.31 33.94 -22.03
CA PRO A 290 -16.25 33.49 -21.12
C PRO A 290 -15.78 32.07 -21.44
N ILE A 291 -14.47 31.80 -21.30
CA ILE A 291 -13.87 30.51 -21.67
C ILE A 291 -14.56 29.32 -21.00
N ASP A 292 -14.95 29.47 -19.73
CA ASP A 292 -15.63 28.40 -18.98
C ASP A 292 -17.02 28.10 -19.56
N THR A 293 -17.73 29.13 -20.00
CA THR A 293 -19.04 28.97 -20.66
C THR A 293 -18.88 28.31 -22.02
N ARG A 294 -17.85 28.67 -22.79
CA ARG A 294 -17.54 28.02 -24.07
C ARG A 294 -17.18 26.55 -23.87
N ARG A 295 -16.33 26.24 -22.90
CA ARG A 295 -15.94 24.87 -22.55
C ARG A 295 -17.14 24.04 -22.11
N ALA A 296 -17.99 24.56 -21.23
CA ALA A 296 -19.19 23.85 -20.79
C ALA A 296 -20.19 23.59 -21.95
N LYS A 297 -20.35 24.56 -22.86
CA LYS A 297 -21.19 24.38 -24.07
C LYS A 297 -20.59 23.35 -25.03
N ALA A 298 -19.29 23.44 -25.30
CA ALA A 298 -18.56 22.50 -26.15
C ALA A 298 -18.63 21.07 -25.61
N GLN A 299 -18.40 20.88 -24.31
CA GLN A 299 -18.52 19.59 -23.64
C GLN A 299 -19.92 18.98 -23.78
N ARG A 300 -20.97 19.77 -23.54
CA ARG A 300 -22.36 19.31 -23.75
C ARG A 300 -22.64 18.94 -25.20
N GLN A 301 -22.13 19.72 -26.15
CA GLN A 301 -22.27 19.45 -27.58
C GLN A 301 -21.61 18.11 -27.93
N VAL A 302 -20.34 17.90 -27.55
CA VAL A 302 -19.61 16.65 -27.82
C VAL A 302 -20.31 15.44 -27.18
N CYS A 303 -20.77 15.57 -25.93
CA CYS A 303 -21.53 14.50 -25.29
C CYS A 303 -22.83 14.17 -26.05
N ALA A 304 -23.56 15.18 -26.52
CA ALA A 304 -24.77 14.99 -27.32
C ALA A 304 -24.47 14.32 -28.68
N GLU A 305 -23.41 14.73 -29.36
CA GLU A 305 -22.95 14.14 -30.63
C GLU A 305 -22.56 12.67 -30.47
N ARG A 306 -21.93 12.30 -29.35
CA ARG A 306 -21.60 10.92 -28.99
C ARG A 306 -22.80 10.10 -28.49
N GLY A 307 -24.01 10.65 -28.50
CA GLY A 307 -25.21 9.98 -27.97
C GLY A 307 -25.17 9.71 -26.46
N ARG A 308 -24.24 10.33 -25.73
CA ARG A 308 -24.12 10.22 -24.28
C ARG A 308 -24.96 11.30 -23.64
N HIS A 309 -26.14 10.91 -23.15
CA HIS A 309 -26.92 11.80 -22.30
C HIS A 309 -26.08 12.16 -21.06
N THR A 310 -26.06 13.43 -20.69
CA THR A 310 -25.54 13.88 -19.39
C THR A 310 -26.43 13.30 -18.30
N SER A 311 -26.24 12.03 -17.97
CA SER A 311 -27.02 11.37 -16.93
C SER A 311 -26.52 11.87 -15.58
N ASN A 312 -27.46 12.24 -14.70
CA ASN A 312 -27.17 12.60 -13.31
C ASN A 312 -26.73 11.39 -12.46
N THR A 313 -26.61 10.20 -13.05
CA THR A 313 -26.23 8.98 -12.34
C THR A 313 -24.70 8.90 -12.26
N GLN A 314 -24.14 9.41 -11.16
CA GLN A 314 -22.87 9.09 -10.45
C GLN A 314 -21.72 8.39 -11.22
N GLY A 315 -21.57 8.60 -12.52
CA GLY A 315 -20.52 8.02 -13.33
C GLY A 315 -19.32 8.96 -13.34
N TYR A 316 -18.15 8.45 -12.99
CA TYR A 316 -16.88 9.11 -13.29
C TYR A 316 -16.71 9.11 -14.82
N GLY A 317 -17.02 10.22 -15.47
CA GLY A 317 -16.89 10.32 -16.92
C GLY A 317 -16.92 11.78 -17.38
N PRO A 318 -16.32 12.09 -18.53
CA PRO A 318 -16.22 13.46 -19.03
C PRO A 318 -17.58 14.05 -19.43
N CYS A 319 -18.66 13.26 -19.48
CA CYS A 319 -20.03 13.74 -19.71
C CYS A 319 -20.89 13.82 -18.43
N ALA A 320 -20.32 13.53 -17.26
CA ALA A 320 -21.03 13.68 -15.99
C ALA A 320 -21.31 15.16 -15.71
N ALA A 321 -22.53 15.47 -15.27
CA ALA A 321 -22.86 16.83 -14.87
C ALA A 321 -21.92 17.26 -13.71
N PRO A 322 -21.32 18.46 -13.76
CA PRO A 322 -20.55 18.96 -12.63
C PRO A 322 -21.49 18.99 -11.41
N MET A 323 -21.07 18.34 -10.31
CA MET A 323 -21.80 18.46 -9.05
C MET A 323 -21.91 19.95 -8.72
N ARG A 324 -23.14 20.46 -8.62
CA ARG A 324 -23.37 21.81 -8.11
C ARG A 324 -22.86 21.80 -6.66
N GLN A 325 -21.74 22.50 -6.43
CA GLN A 325 -21.27 22.84 -5.10
C GLN A 325 -22.19 23.85 -4.45
#